data_AF-A0A248UQA0-F1
#
_entry.id   AF-A0A248UQA0-F1
#
_cell.length_a   1.000
_cell.length_b   1.000
_cell.length_c   1.000
_cell.angle_alpha   90.00
_cell.angle_beta   90.00
_cell.angle_gamma   90.00
#
_symmetry.space_group_name_H-M   'P 1'
#
loop_
_entity.id
_entity.type
_entity.pdbx_description
1 polymer ?
#
loop_
_entity_poly.entity_id
_entity_poly.type
_entity_poly.pdbx_seq_one_letter_code
_entity_poly.pdbx_strand_id
1 'polypeptide(L)' 'MITEAEVEQLELKDKRATGIRFRKNGNSCVATTKREIILSAGAINSPKILELSGIGNPEILNKLGIRPKHALFGVGENL' A
#
# COMPACT_ATOMS: atom_id res chain seq x y z
N MET A 1 -14.03 -13.65 -6.57
CA MET A 1 -13.30 -13.55 -5.29
C MET A 1 -11.93 -14.15 -5.47
N ILE A 2 -10.87 -13.50 -5.00
CA ILE A 2 -9.50 -14.04 -5.04
C ILE A 2 -9.07 -14.26 -3.59
N THR A 3 -8.78 -15.51 -3.23
CA THR A 3 -8.25 -15.91 -1.91
C THR A 3 -6.75 -16.19 -1.99
N GLU A 4 -6.11 -16.35 -0.83
CA GLU A 4 -4.67 -16.65 -0.73
C GLU A 4 -3.81 -15.64 -1.52
N ALA A 5 -4.23 -14.38 -1.45
CA ALA A 5 -3.64 -13.26 -2.15
C ALA A 5 -3.28 -12.17 -1.14
N GLU A 6 -1.99 -12.01 -0.88
CA GLU A 6 -1.47 -10.99 0.04
C GLU A 6 -1.17 -9.71 -0.73
N VAL A 7 -1.84 -8.61 -0.40
CA VAL A 7 -1.58 -7.29 -1.01
C VAL A 7 -0.30 -6.72 -0.43
N GLU A 8 0.64 -6.32 -1.30
CA GLU A 8 1.95 -5.82 -0.90
C GLU A 8 2.00 -4.28 -0.92
N GLN A 9 1.44 -3.66 -1.96
CA GLN A 9 1.43 -2.21 -2.13
C GLN A 9 0.38 -1.74 -3.15
N LEU A 10 0.07 -0.45 -3.13
CA LEU A 10 -0.71 0.26 -4.12
C LEU A 10 0.19 0.72 -5.28
N GLU A 11 -0.33 0.61 -6.50
CA GLU A 11 0.23 1.26 -7.67
C GLU A 11 -0.32 2.68 -7.75
N LEU A 12 0.57 3.67 -7.70
CA LEU A 12 0.19 5.10 -7.70
C LEU A 12 0.65 5.79 -8.98
N LYS A 13 -0.23 6.62 -9.54
CA LYS A 13 0.10 7.64 -10.52
C LYS A 13 -0.19 9.00 -9.89
N ASP A 14 0.87 9.76 -9.62
CA ASP A 14 0.82 10.99 -8.83
C ASP A 14 0.12 10.73 -7.47
N LYS A 15 -1.01 11.39 -7.21
CA LYS A 15 -1.82 11.22 -6.00
C LYS A 15 -2.98 10.23 -6.17
N ARG A 16 -3.09 9.53 -7.30
CA ARG A 16 -4.18 8.59 -7.59
C ARG A 16 -3.70 7.15 -7.50
N ALA A 17 -4.40 6.34 -6.73
CA ALA A 17 -4.22 4.89 -6.75
C ALA A 17 -4.89 4.29 -8.00
N THR A 18 -4.11 3.56 -8.79
CA THR A 18 -4.53 2.99 -10.09
C THR A 18 -4.60 1.47 -10.08
N GLY A 19 -4.05 0.82 -9.04
CA GLY A 19 -4.09 -0.61 -8.88
C GLY A 19 -3.43 -1.08 -7.59
N ILE A 20 -3.32 -2.39 -7.46
CA ILE A 20 -2.61 -3.06 -6.38
C ILE A 20 -1.62 -4.06 -6.96
N ARG A 21 -0.49 -4.22 -6.26
CA ARG A 21 0.40 -5.36 -6.38
C ARG A 21 0.10 -6.33 -5.25
N PHE A 22 -0.04 -7.59 -5.59
CA PHE A 22 -0.30 -8.64 -4.62
C PHE A 22 0.43 -9.92 -5.00
N ARG A 23 0.70 -10.76 -4.02
CA ARG A 23 1.32 -12.06 -4.21
C ARG A 23 0.28 -13.16 -4.10
N LYS A 24 0.24 -14.05 -5.08
CA LYS A 24 -0.62 -15.24 -5.08
C LYS A 24 0.17 -16.45 -5.55
N ASN A 25 0.16 -17.51 -4.74
CA ASN A 25 0.88 -18.76 -5.02
C ASN A 25 2.36 -18.51 -5.37
N GLY A 26 3.01 -17.61 -4.62
CA GLY A 26 4.42 -17.22 -4.85
C GLY A 26 4.66 -16.27 -6.02
N ASN A 27 3.66 -15.99 -6.86
CA ASN A 27 3.78 -15.12 -8.02
C ASN A 27 3.36 -13.69 -7.69
N SER A 28 4.12 -12.71 -8.19
CA SER A 28 3.72 -11.30 -8.14
C SER A 28 2.68 -11.03 -9.23
N CYS A 29 1.56 -10.42 -8.85
CA CYS A 29 0.43 -10.11 -9.71
C CYS A 29 0.05 -8.62 -9.56
N VAL A 30 -0.59 -8.08 -10.59
CA VAL A 30 -1.11 -6.70 -10.59
C VAL A 30 -2.59 -6.73 -10.96
N ALA A 31 -3.42 -6.04 -10.19
CA ALA A 31 -4.80 -5.74 -10.54
C ALA A 31 -4.98 -4.22 -10.64
N THR A 32 -5.64 -3.75 -11.71
CA THR A 32 -5.88 -2.32 -11.96
C THR A 32 -7.34 -1.96 -11.70
N THR A 33 -7.58 -0.69 -11.38
CA THR A 33 -8.93 -0.15 -11.17
C THR A 33 -9.13 1.15 -11.96
N LYS A 34 -10.37 1.37 -12.42
CA LYS A 34 -10.77 2.63 -13.08
C LYS A 34 -11.35 3.65 -12.11
N ARG A 35 -11.65 3.26 -10.87
CA ARG A 35 -12.34 4.13 -9.90
C ARG A 35 -11.54 4.21 -8.61
N GLU A 36 -11.84 3.32 -7.68
CA GLU A 36 -11.41 3.39 -6.29
C GLU A 36 -10.77 2.08 -5.86
N ILE A 37 -10.00 2.18 -4.78
CA ILE A 37 -9.45 1.06 -4.02
C ILE A 37 -9.84 1.32 -2.57
N ILE A 38 -10.49 0.35 -1.95
CA ILE A 38 -10.87 0.42 -0.53
C ILE A 38 -9.95 -0.52 0.24
N LEU A 39 -9.14 0.02 1.15
CA LEU A 39 -8.34 -0.78 2.06
C LEU A 39 -9.19 -1.15 3.29
N SER A 40 -9.32 -2.45 3.54
CA SER A 40 -10.01 -3.00 4.70
C SER A 40 -9.21 -4.16 5.30
N ALA A 41 -7.89 -4.01 5.35
CA ALA A 41 -6.96 -5.06 5.78
C ALA A 41 -6.76 -5.09 7.31
N GLY A 42 -7.61 -4.38 8.07
CA GLY A 42 -7.51 -4.24 9.52
C GLY A 42 -6.50 -3.18 9.97
N ALA A 43 -6.46 -2.90 11.27
CA ALA A 43 -5.67 -1.83 11.88
C ALA A 43 -4.15 -2.01 11.72
N ILE A 44 -3.68 -3.24 11.51
CA ILE A 44 -2.24 -3.54 11.35
C ILE A 44 -1.82 -3.51 9.88
N ASN A 45 -2.52 -4.23 9.00
CA ASN A 45 -2.07 -4.35 7.61
C ASN A 45 -2.43 -3.14 6.75
N SER A 46 -3.51 -2.41 7.06
CA SER A 46 -3.88 -1.22 6.27
C SER A 46 -2.79 -0.13 6.31
N PRO A 47 -2.26 0.29 7.48
CA PRO A 47 -1.15 1.24 7.50
C PRO A 47 0.13 0.66 6.88
N LYS A 48 0.45 -0.62 7.13
CA LYS A 48 1.59 -1.29 6.48
C LYS A 48 1.53 -1.20 4.94
N ILE A 49 0.37 -1.46 4.33
CA ILE A 49 0.18 -1.36 2.88
C ILE A 49 0.38 0.10 2.42
N LEU A 50 -0.14 1.09 3.14
CA LEU A 50 0.07 2.50 2.82
C LEU A 50 1.56 2.86 2.86
N GLU A 51 2.28 2.48 3.91
CA GLU A 51 3.70 2.77 4.07
C GLU A 51 4.53 2.12 2.96
N LEU A 52 4.31 0.82 2.68
CA LEU A 52 4.95 0.12 1.57
C LEU A 52 4.64 0.74 0.19
N SER A 53 3.50 1.44 0.07
CA SER A 53 3.13 2.18 -1.14
C SER A 53 3.82 3.54 -1.25
N GLY A 54 4.56 3.97 -0.22
CA GLY A 54 5.19 5.29 -0.11
C GLY A 54 4.28 6.35 0.51
N ILE A 55 3.26 5.97 1.27
CA ILE A 55 2.32 6.87 1.96
C ILE A 55 2.55 6.74 3.47
N GLY A 56 3.14 7.75 4.10
CA GLY A 56 3.50 7.67 5.52
C GLY A 56 4.45 8.78 5.96
N ASN A 57 5.08 8.62 7.13
CA ASN A 57 6.12 9.53 7.60
C ASN A 57 7.37 9.44 6.70
N PRO A 58 7.75 10.51 5.97
CA PRO A 58 8.86 10.45 5.03
C PRO A 58 10.19 10.04 5.65
N GLU A 59 10.47 10.40 6.90
CA GLU A 59 11.72 10.03 7.57
C GLU A 59 11.80 8.54 7.83
N ILE A 60 10.70 7.93 8.28
CA ILE A 60 10.60 6.49 8.52
C ILE A 60 10.71 5.74 7.18
N LEU A 61 9.94 6.16 6.18
CA LEU A 61 9.96 5.56 4.84
C LEU A 61 11.36 5.59 4.22
N ASN A 62 12.04 6.73 4.27
CA ASN A 62 13.41 6.85 3.75
C ASN A 62 14.40 5.94 4.50
N LYS A 63 14.30 5.83 5.83
CA LYS A 63 15.13 4.90 6.63
C LYS A 63 14.92 3.43 6.22
N LEU A 64 13.74 3.08 5.73
CA LEU A 64 13.38 1.75 5.24
C LEU A 64 13.66 1.56 3.74
N GLY A 65 14.26 2.54 3.06
CA GLY A 65 14.54 2.47 1.61
C GLY A 65 13.29 2.62 0.74
N ILE A 66 12.18 3.08 1.30
CA ILE A 66 10.93 3.32 0.58
C ILE A 66 10.87 4.79 0.15
N ARG A 67 10.77 5.05 -1.16
CA ARG A 67 10.62 6.41 -1.68
C ARG A 67 9.27 7.00 -1.23
N PRO A 68 9.24 8.12 -0.48
CA PRO A 68 8.00 8.79 -0.12
C PRO A 68 7.31 9.35 -1.37
N LYS A 69 6.02 9.01 -1.53
CA LYS A 69 5.13 9.51 -2.60
C LYS A 69 4.06 10.45 -2.05
N HIS A 70 3.65 10.24 -0.80
CA HIS A 70 2.74 11.13 -0.08
C HIS A 70 3.13 11.19 1.40
N ALA A 71 3.46 12.39 1.89
CA ALA A 71 3.75 12.59 3.30
C ALA A 71 2.44 12.56 4.10
N LEU A 72 2.33 11.61 5.03
CA LEU A 72 1.19 11.49 5.93
C LEU A 72 1.66 10.88 7.26
N PHE A 73 1.97 11.75 8.23
CA PHE A 73 2.65 11.37 9.47
C PHE A 73 1.84 10.47 10.40
N GLY A 74 0.51 10.43 10.27
CA GLY A 74 -0.36 9.62 11.13
C GLY A 74 -0.57 8.18 10.67
N VAL A 75 -0.01 7.77 9.52
CA VAL A 75 -0.12 6.37 9.07
C VAL A 75 0.70 5.48 10.02
N GLY A 76 0.07 4.41 10.53
CA GLY A 76 0.74 3.46 11.43
C GLY A 76 0.81 3.92 12.89
N GLU A 77 0.44 5.17 13.17
CA GLU A 77 0.44 5.77 14.50
C GLU A 77 -0.92 5.61 15.20
N ASN A 78 -0.95 5.78 16.53
CA ASN A 78 -2.16 5.75 17.38
C ASN A 78 -2.91 4.41 17.40
N LEU A 79 -2.17 3.33 17.61
CA LEU A 79 -2.69 1.99 17.90
C LEU A 79 -2.97 1.78 19.38
#